data_AF-A0A9W6R013-F1
#
_entry.id   AF-A0A9W6R013-F1
#
_cell.length_a   1.000
_cell.length_b   1.000
_cell.length_c   1.000
_cell.angle_alpha   90.00
_cell.angle_beta   90.00
_cell.angle_gamma   90.00
#
_symmetry.space_group_name_H-M   'P 1'
#
loop_
_entity.id
_entity.type
_entity.pdbx_description
1 polymer ?
#
loop_
_entity_poly.entity_id
_entity_poly.type
_entity_poly.pdbx_seq_one_letter_code
_entity_poly.pdbx_strand_id
1 'polypeptide(L)'
;MPEMDPRFGRQLREVMELNEVWDPRGLMTLPPGGDTYEELPLYATLGEVEFLGGLPVPEQNAVLIRAAAAHLAVILDYAAGRESDYFCAVTIDFWDEYDDGGLITPRFLYANPAREFFQNMSLLPAKSAYSAFTAECLDHSAEYVLHEQLDPYVMKSESWSNARVESVWVEHISCQVPPSVVLADPRP
;
A
#
# COMPACT_ATOMS: atom_id res chain seq x y z
N MET A 1 13.57 4.30 -9.38
CA MET A 1 12.64 3.17 -9.23
C MET A 1 13.09 2.26 -8.11
N PRO A 2 12.25 2.02 -7.08
CA PRO A 2 12.51 0.99 -6.09
C PRO A 2 12.60 -0.36 -6.81
N GLU A 3 13.60 -1.14 -6.45
CA GLU A 3 13.79 -2.49 -6.96
C GLU A 3 13.55 -3.49 -5.82
N MET A 4 13.03 -4.67 -6.17
CA MET A 4 12.99 -5.79 -5.24
C MET A 4 14.41 -6.13 -4.79
N ASP A 5 14.60 -6.38 -3.49
CA ASP A 5 15.92 -6.72 -2.96
C ASP A 5 16.43 -8.02 -3.62
N PRO A 6 17.58 -7.98 -4.33
CA PRO A 6 18.06 -9.13 -5.09
C PRO A 6 18.44 -10.32 -4.20
N ARG A 7 18.69 -10.10 -2.89
CA ARG A 7 18.98 -11.18 -1.93
C ARG A 7 17.77 -12.10 -1.74
N PHE A 8 16.56 -11.58 -1.93
CA PHE A 8 15.30 -12.24 -1.60
C PHE A 8 14.32 -12.34 -2.77
N GLY A 9 14.71 -11.87 -3.97
CA GLY A 9 13.79 -11.78 -5.12
C GLY A 9 13.09 -13.09 -5.47
N ARG A 10 13.74 -14.24 -5.26
CA ARG A 10 13.10 -15.55 -5.45
C ARG A 10 12.00 -15.82 -4.42
N GLN A 11 12.30 -15.64 -3.14
CA GLN A 11 11.37 -15.90 -2.05
C GLN A 11 10.20 -14.91 -2.06
N LEU A 12 10.46 -13.63 -2.34
CA LEU A 12 9.42 -12.62 -2.50
C LEU A 12 8.47 -12.98 -3.64
N ARG A 13 8.99 -13.46 -4.78
CA ARG A 13 8.16 -13.98 -5.86
C ARG A 13 7.33 -15.18 -5.40
N GLU A 14 7.95 -16.17 -4.75
CA GLU A 14 7.26 -17.38 -4.27
C GLU A 14 6.09 -17.00 -3.33
N VAL A 15 6.28 -16.02 -2.45
CA VAL A 15 5.23 -15.50 -1.56
C VAL A 15 4.13 -14.77 -2.33
N MET A 16 4.48 -13.91 -3.28
CA MET A 16 3.52 -13.20 -4.12
C MET A 16 2.72 -14.17 -5.02
N GLU A 17 3.34 -15.25 -5.50
CA GLU A 17 2.68 -16.30 -6.26
C GLU A 17 1.71 -17.10 -5.37
N LEU A 18 2.11 -17.42 -4.13
CA LEU A 18 1.27 -18.11 -3.16
C LEU A 18 0.00 -17.30 -2.81
N ASN A 19 0.14 -15.98 -2.74
CA ASN A 19 -0.95 -15.06 -2.42
C ASN A 19 -1.70 -14.56 -3.69
N GLU A 20 -1.43 -15.15 -4.86
CA GLU A 20 -2.07 -14.82 -6.14
C GLU A 20 -1.92 -13.34 -6.58
N VAL A 21 -1.00 -12.59 -5.97
CA VAL A 21 -0.73 -11.17 -6.28
C VAL A 21 0.42 -10.99 -7.28
N TRP A 22 1.15 -12.06 -7.61
CA TRP A 22 2.27 -11.98 -8.56
C TRP A 22 1.82 -11.73 -10.01
N ASP A 23 0.72 -12.34 -10.48
CA ASP A 23 0.28 -12.20 -11.88
C ASP A 23 -0.71 -11.03 -12.03
N PRO A 24 -0.32 -9.91 -12.70
CA PRO A 24 -1.21 -8.77 -12.89
C PRO A 24 -2.50 -9.12 -13.64
N ARG A 25 -2.52 -10.22 -14.40
CA ARG A 25 -3.73 -10.72 -15.06
C ARG A 25 -4.76 -11.22 -14.08
N GLY A 26 -4.33 -11.92 -13.03
CA GLY A 26 -5.22 -12.46 -12.00
C GLY A 26 -5.98 -11.33 -11.31
N LEU A 27 -5.24 -10.27 -10.93
CA LEU A 27 -5.80 -9.05 -10.33
C LEU A 27 -6.89 -8.39 -11.19
N MET A 28 -6.72 -8.39 -12.52
CA MET A 28 -7.71 -7.82 -13.45
C MET A 28 -8.91 -8.73 -13.73
N THR A 29 -8.84 -10.00 -13.36
CA THR A 29 -9.96 -10.95 -13.52
C THR A 29 -10.88 -11.00 -12.31
N LEU A 30 -10.59 -10.23 -11.25
CA LEU A 30 -11.47 -10.08 -10.11
C LEU A 30 -12.83 -9.53 -10.59
N PRO A 31 -13.95 -10.18 -10.23
CA PRO A 31 -15.23 -9.91 -10.85
C PRO A 31 -15.69 -8.46 -10.61
N PRO A 32 -16.05 -7.71 -11.67
CA PRO A 32 -16.58 -6.37 -11.52
C PRO A 32 -18.02 -6.46 -11.03
N GLY A 33 -18.26 -6.22 -9.73
CA GLY A 33 -19.62 -6.03 -9.23
C GLY A 33 -19.84 -6.27 -7.74
N GLY A 34 -20.00 -5.17 -7.01
CA GLY A 34 -20.64 -5.09 -5.69
C GLY A 34 -19.65 -4.83 -4.56
N ASP A 35 -19.57 -3.59 -4.09
CA ASP A 35 -18.82 -3.12 -2.89
C ASP A 35 -17.31 -3.44 -2.80
N THR A 36 -16.70 -3.99 -3.85
CA THR A 36 -15.46 -4.78 -3.79
C THR A 36 -14.25 -3.99 -4.29
N TYR A 37 -13.63 -3.22 -3.40
CA TYR A 37 -12.19 -3.05 -3.46
C TYR A 37 -11.54 -4.22 -2.72
N GLU A 38 -10.50 -4.81 -3.29
CA GLU A 38 -9.76 -5.87 -2.62
C GLU A 38 -8.42 -5.32 -2.15
N GLU A 39 -8.13 -5.53 -0.87
CA GLU A 39 -6.80 -5.37 -0.32
C GLU A 39 -6.16 -6.74 -0.22
N LEU A 40 -5.29 -7.04 -1.17
CA LEU A 40 -4.62 -8.32 -1.26
C LEU A 40 -3.26 -8.22 -0.57
N PRO A 41 -3.08 -8.86 0.60
CA PRO A 41 -1.84 -8.73 1.33
C PRO A 41 -0.68 -9.36 0.56
N LEU A 42 0.49 -8.74 0.65
CA LEU A 42 1.70 -9.30 0.05
C LEU A 42 2.06 -10.65 0.69
N TYR A 43 1.79 -10.79 1.99
CA TYR A 43 1.90 -12.01 2.81
C TYR A 43 0.81 -11.99 3.87
N ALA A 44 0.35 -13.16 4.31
CA ALA A 44 -0.70 -13.28 5.33
C ALA A 44 -0.15 -13.63 6.72
N THR A 45 1.06 -14.21 6.79
CA THR A 45 1.61 -14.80 8.02
C THR A 45 3.11 -14.59 8.16
N LEU A 46 3.62 -14.65 9.40
CA LEU A 46 5.06 -14.63 9.67
C LEU A 46 5.82 -15.77 8.98
N GLY A 47 5.18 -16.94 8.82
CA GLY A 47 5.78 -18.12 8.18
C GLY A 47 6.19 -17.87 6.72
N GLU A 48 5.43 -17.03 6.01
CA GLU A 48 5.72 -16.69 4.62
C GLU A 48 6.93 -15.77 4.49
N VAL A 49 7.25 -14.99 5.53
CA VAL A 49 8.36 -14.03 5.54
C VAL A 49 9.54 -14.47 6.42
N GLU A 50 9.56 -15.73 6.88
CA GLU A 50 10.64 -16.27 7.72
C GLU A 50 12.03 -16.14 7.09
N PHE A 51 12.12 -16.11 5.76
CA PHE A 51 13.39 -15.90 5.04
C PHE A 51 14.04 -14.54 5.33
N LEU A 52 13.28 -13.57 5.86
CA LEU A 52 13.77 -12.27 6.33
C LEU A 52 14.27 -12.29 7.79
N GLY A 53 14.07 -13.39 8.52
CA GLY A 53 14.30 -13.46 9.98
C GLY A 53 15.74 -13.21 10.45
N GLY A 54 16.71 -13.18 9.53
CA GLY A 54 18.09 -12.77 9.83
C GLY A 54 18.33 -11.26 9.87
N LEU A 55 17.34 -10.45 9.49
CA LEU A 55 17.44 -8.98 9.45
C LEU A 55 16.76 -8.34 10.66
N PRO A 56 17.20 -7.14 11.08
CA PRO A 56 16.43 -6.29 12.00
C PRO A 56 15.03 -5.99 11.42
N VAL A 57 14.01 -5.93 12.27
CA VAL A 57 12.61 -5.68 11.86
C VAL A 57 12.43 -4.45 10.94
N PRO A 58 13.08 -3.29 11.19
CA PRO A 58 12.99 -2.16 10.27
C PRO A 58 13.51 -2.48 8.86
N GLU A 59 14.56 -3.29 8.75
CA GLU A 59 15.08 -3.75 7.45
C GLU A 59 14.13 -4.75 6.78
N GLN A 60 13.48 -5.63 7.54
CA GLN A 60 12.45 -6.53 7.01
C GLN A 60 11.31 -5.72 6.38
N ASN A 61 10.77 -4.74 7.12
CA ASN A 61 9.71 -3.86 6.66
C ASN A 61 10.15 -3.06 5.42
N ALA A 62 11.39 -2.56 5.38
CA ALA A 62 11.93 -1.88 4.20
C ALA A 62 11.97 -2.78 2.95
N VAL A 63 12.37 -4.06 3.11
CA VAL A 63 12.35 -5.03 2.00
C VAL A 63 10.92 -5.25 1.49
N LEU A 64 9.96 -5.39 2.40
CA LEU A 64 8.56 -5.65 2.05
C LEU A 64 7.90 -4.44 1.35
N ILE A 65 8.13 -3.22 1.84
CA ILE A 65 7.66 -1.98 1.20
C ILE A 65 8.24 -1.84 -0.21
N ARG A 66 9.56 -2.02 -0.35
CA ARG A 66 10.24 -1.92 -1.66
C ARG A 66 9.71 -2.95 -2.63
N ALA A 67 9.50 -4.19 -2.18
CA ALA A 67 8.95 -5.24 -3.02
C ALA A 67 7.54 -4.91 -3.49
N ALA A 68 6.67 -4.44 -2.59
CA ALA A 68 5.32 -4.02 -2.93
C ALA A 68 5.31 -2.88 -3.96
N ALA A 69 6.08 -1.81 -3.71
CA ALA A 69 6.14 -0.65 -4.60
C ALA A 69 6.76 -0.97 -5.97
N ALA A 70 7.78 -1.84 -6.01
CA ALA A 70 8.38 -2.30 -7.27
C ALA A 70 7.36 -3.11 -8.10
N HIS A 71 6.58 -3.97 -7.45
CA HIS A 71 5.57 -4.77 -8.14
C HIS A 71 4.32 -3.96 -8.52
N LEU A 72 3.98 -2.91 -7.76
CA LEU A 72 2.94 -1.95 -8.15
C LEU A 72 3.24 -1.35 -9.54
N ALA A 73 4.47 -0.96 -9.81
CA ALA A 73 4.86 -0.45 -11.13
C ALA A 73 4.61 -1.48 -12.25
N VAL A 74 4.88 -2.77 -11.99
CA VAL A 74 4.61 -3.87 -12.94
C VAL A 74 3.11 -4.03 -13.21
N ILE A 75 2.29 -3.95 -12.17
CA ILE A 75 0.82 -4.03 -12.31
C ILE A 75 0.30 -2.87 -13.17
N LEU A 76 0.76 -1.65 -12.89
CA LEU A 76 0.32 -0.45 -13.61
C LEU A 76 0.78 -0.44 -15.07
N ASP A 77 2.02 -0.87 -15.35
CA ASP A 77 2.52 -1.04 -16.71
C ASP A 77 1.72 -2.08 -17.49
N TYR A 78 1.31 -3.16 -16.83
CA TYR A 78 0.43 -4.16 -17.45
C TYR A 78 -0.98 -3.58 -17.69
N ALA A 79 -1.53 -2.80 -16.77
CA ALA A 79 -2.85 -2.20 -16.88
C ALA A 79 -2.94 -1.10 -17.94
N ALA A 80 -1.81 -0.44 -18.23
CA ALA A 80 -1.74 0.66 -19.19
C ALA A 80 -2.34 0.26 -20.55
N GLY A 81 -3.43 0.96 -20.92
CA GLY A 81 -4.15 0.74 -22.18
C GLY A 81 -5.07 -0.48 -22.22
N ARG A 82 -5.21 -1.23 -21.11
CA ARG A 82 -6.12 -2.39 -20.99
C ARG A 82 -7.38 -2.09 -20.18
N GLU A 83 -7.24 -1.27 -19.13
CA GLU A 83 -8.31 -0.88 -18.22
C GLU A 83 -8.59 0.63 -18.32
N SER A 84 -9.86 1.04 -18.21
CA SER A 84 -10.28 2.44 -18.43
C SER A 84 -10.79 3.19 -17.20
N ASP A 85 -11.22 2.49 -16.16
CA ASP A 85 -11.75 3.07 -14.91
C ASP A 85 -11.25 2.23 -13.72
N TYR A 86 -9.94 2.10 -13.59
CA TYR A 86 -9.31 1.30 -12.53
C TYR A 86 -8.37 2.15 -11.68
N PHE A 87 -8.09 1.66 -10.48
CA PHE A 87 -7.09 2.22 -9.58
C PHE A 87 -6.34 1.10 -8.89
N CYS A 88 -5.03 1.29 -8.70
CA CYS A 88 -4.22 0.40 -7.90
C CYS A 88 -3.17 1.19 -7.12
N ALA A 89 -3.02 0.83 -5.84
CA ALA A 89 -2.03 1.39 -4.94
C ALA A 89 -1.51 0.30 -4.00
N VAL A 90 -0.49 0.64 -3.21
CA VAL A 90 -0.11 -0.17 -2.05
C VAL A 90 -0.59 0.53 -0.79
N THR A 91 -1.36 -0.16 0.04
CA THR A 91 -1.67 0.28 1.41
C THR A 91 -0.72 -0.43 2.37
N ILE A 92 -0.22 0.30 3.37
CA ILE A 92 0.64 -0.24 4.41
C ILE A 92 -0.07 -0.06 5.74
N ASP A 93 -0.39 -1.18 6.38
CA ASP A 93 -1.16 -1.23 7.62
C ASP A 93 -0.34 -1.80 8.79
N PHE A 94 -1.00 -1.95 9.95
CA PHE A 94 -0.43 -2.48 11.21
C PHE A 94 0.75 -1.66 11.73
N TRP A 95 0.59 -0.34 11.75
CA TRP A 95 1.57 0.59 12.32
C TRP A 95 1.67 0.49 13.85
N ASP A 96 0.62 0.00 14.51
CA ASP A 96 0.64 -0.34 15.94
C ASP A 96 1.57 -1.51 16.23
N GLU A 97 1.52 -2.58 15.43
CA GLU A 97 2.47 -3.69 15.54
C GLU A 97 3.90 -3.21 15.26
N TYR A 98 4.11 -2.33 14.27
CA TYR A 98 5.40 -1.71 14.02
C TYR A 98 5.97 -0.95 15.23
N ASP A 99 5.13 -0.16 15.90
CA ASP A 99 5.52 0.57 17.11
C ASP A 99 5.92 -0.37 18.27
N ASP A 100 5.32 -1.55 18.33
CA ASP A 100 5.67 -2.63 19.26
C ASP A 100 6.86 -3.49 18.79
N GLY A 101 7.51 -3.12 17.68
CA GLY A 101 8.69 -3.78 17.13
C GLY A 101 8.37 -4.96 16.21
N GLY A 102 7.15 -5.02 15.67
CA GLY A 102 6.64 -6.02 14.75
C GLY A 102 6.69 -5.62 13.28
N LEU A 103 6.08 -6.47 12.44
CA LEU A 103 6.00 -6.25 11.00
C LEU A 103 4.74 -5.46 10.66
N ILE A 104 4.87 -4.58 9.67
CA ILE A 104 3.73 -3.94 9.00
C ILE A 104 3.00 -4.96 8.12
N THR A 105 2.03 -4.56 7.29
CA THR A 105 1.55 -5.40 6.17
C THR A 105 1.27 -4.54 4.94
N PRO A 106 2.13 -4.58 3.91
CA PRO A 106 1.81 -4.04 2.60
C PRO A 106 0.72 -4.88 1.91
N ARG A 107 -0.28 -4.23 1.34
CA ARG A 107 -1.35 -4.84 0.54
C ARG A 107 -1.48 -4.13 -0.80
N PHE A 108 -1.83 -4.87 -1.84
CA PHE A 108 -2.27 -4.27 -3.09
C PHE A 108 -3.74 -3.97 -2.99
N LEU A 109 -4.06 -2.69 -3.06
CA LEU A 109 -5.42 -2.22 -3.20
C LEU A 109 -5.74 -2.16 -4.69
N TYR A 110 -6.81 -2.82 -5.11
CA TYR A 110 -7.31 -2.77 -6.49
C TYR A 110 -8.80 -2.39 -6.50
N ALA A 111 -9.16 -1.43 -7.35
CA ALA A 111 -10.54 -1.01 -7.56
C ALA A 111 -10.87 -0.88 -9.05
N ASN A 112 -11.97 -1.53 -9.48
CA ASN A 112 -12.50 -1.47 -10.84
C ASN A 112 -14.02 -1.73 -10.83
N PRO A 113 -14.89 -0.71 -10.97
CA PRO A 113 -14.57 0.67 -11.33
C PRO A 113 -14.02 1.52 -10.16
N ALA A 114 -13.02 2.36 -10.42
CA ALA A 114 -12.40 3.21 -9.39
C ALA A 114 -13.24 4.40 -8.96
N ARG A 115 -14.05 4.97 -9.87
CA ARG A 115 -14.85 6.17 -9.58
C ARG A 115 -15.81 6.05 -8.38
N GLU A 116 -16.33 4.85 -8.13
CA GLU A 116 -17.29 4.58 -7.04
C GLU A 116 -16.57 4.41 -5.71
N PHE A 117 -15.39 3.78 -5.75
CA PHE A 117 -14.49 3.62 -4.61
C PHE A 117 -14.10 4.97 -3.98
N PHE A 118 -13.79 5.97 -4.79
CA PHE A 118 -13.37 7.29 -4.28
C PHE A 118 -14.46 8.11 -3.60
N GLN A 119 -15.74 7.79 -3.77
CA GLN A 119 -16.85 8.63 -3.27
C GLN A 119 -16.91 8.71 -1.74
N ASN A 120 -16.41 7.70 -1.04
CA ASN A 120 -16.44 7.61 0.42
C ASN A 120 -15.03 7.65 1.03
N MET A 121 -14.03 8.02 0.24
CA MET A 121 -12.64 8.03 0.66
C MET A 121 -12.22 9.42 1.12
N SER A 122 -11.35 9.45 2.13
CA SER A 122 -10.73 10.67 2.60
C SER A 122 -9.32 10.35 3.05
N LEU A 123 -8.36 10.88 2.32
CA LEU A 123 -6.95 10.74 2.62
C LEU A 123 -6.39 12.09 3.08
N LEU A 124 -5.28 12.04 3.82
CA LEU A 124 -4.54 13.20 4.26
C LEU A 124 -3.15 13.23 3.60
N PRO A 125 -2.55 14.42 3.47
CA PRO A 125 -1.13 14.55 3.15
C PRO A 125 -0.24 13.72 4.10
N ALA A 126 0.78 13.08 3.54
CA ALA A 126 1.82 12.38 4.29
C ALA A 126 2.63 13.34 5.19
N LYS A 127 2.49 13.20 6.52
CA LYS A 127 3.20 14.03 7.52
C LYS A 127 3.71 13.26 8.73
N SER A 128 3.22 12.04 8.96
CA SER A 128 3.59 11.22 10.11
C SER A 128 4.98 10.60 9.97
N ALA A 129 5.49 10.07 11.09
CA ALA A 129 6.71 9.27 11.08
C ALA A 129 6.58 8.00 10.22
N TYR A 130 5.38 7.44 10.08
CA TYR A 130 5.13 6.25 9.28
C TYR A 130 5.27 6.52 7.78
N SER A 131 4.73 7.64 7.29
CA SER A 131 4.91 8.05 5.91
C SER A 131 6.34 8.54 5.63
N ALA A 132 7.02 9.15 6.62
CA ALA A 132 8.44 9.47 6.52
C ALA A 132 9.30 8.19 6.38
N PHE A 133 9.08 7.18 7.23
CA PHE A 133 9.75 5.88 7.13
C PHE A 133 9.47 5.19 5.79
N THR A 134 8.22 5.22 5.33
CA THR A 134 7.84 4.69 4.01
C THR A 134 8.59 5.42 2.88
N ALA A 135 8.68 6.75 2.94
CA ALA A 135 9.43 7.53 1.97
C ALA A 135 10.92 7.19 1.96
N GLU A 136 11.55 7.01 3.14
CA GLU A 136 12.94 6.55 3.26
C GLU A 136 13.14 5.16 2.65
N CYS A 137 12.21 4.23 2.90
CA CYS A 137 12.24 2.91 2.28
C CYS A 137 12.19 3.01 0.76
N LEU A 138 11.46 3.97 0.20
CA LEU A 138 11.35 4.22 -1.24
C LEU A 138 12.45 5.14 -1.80
N ASP A 139 13.48 5.45 -1.00
CA ASP A 139 14.57 6.38 -1.36
C ASP A 139 14.06 7.74 -1.84
N HIS A 140 12.94 8.20 -1.26
CA HIS A 140 12.22 9.42 -1.64
C HIS A 140 11.96 9.53 -3.15
N SER A 141 11.74 8.38 -3.82
CA SER A 141 11.50 8.34 -5.27
C SER A 141 10.34 9.23 -5.67
N ALA A 142 10.58 10.15 -6.61
CA ALA A 142 9.57 11.06 -7.17
C ALA A 142 8.50 10.34 -8.02
N GLU A 143 8.66 9.03 -8.27
CA GLU A 143 7.67 8.19 -8.95
C GLU A 143 6.50 7.81 -8.04
N TYR A 144 6.62 8.03 -6.72
CA TYR A 144 5.59 7.69 -5.75
C TYR A 144 5.11 8.91 -4.98
N VAL A 145 3.82 8.94 -4.71
CA VAL A 145 3.16 9.91 -3.85
C VAL A 145 2.58 9.17 -2.66
N LEU A 146 2.74 9.77 -1.48
CA LEU A 146 2.27 9.19 -0.23
C LEU A 146 1.09 9.97 0.32
N HIS A 147 0.09 9.23 0.79
CA HIS A 147 -1.02 9.77 1.57
C HIS A 147 -1.24 8.93 2.83
N GLU A 148 -2.00 9.46 3.77
CA GLU A 148 -2.36 8.80 5.01
C GLU A 148 -3.87 8.65 5.12
N GLN A 149 -4.31 7.48 5.52
CA GLN A 149 -5.68 7.27 5.98
C GLN A 149 -5.67 7.23 7.50
N LEU A 150 -6.61 7.93 8.12
CA LEU A 150 -6.82 7.87 9.56
C LEU A 150 -7.89 6.82 9.89
N ASP A 151 -7.80 6.29 11.11
CA ASP A 151 -8.83 5.41 11.67
C ASP A 151 -10.24 6.05 11.49
N PRO A 152 -11.18 5.34 10.83
CA PRO A 152 -12.50 5.87 10.51
C PRO A 152 -13.35 6.18 11.75
N TYR A 153 -13.04 5.62 12.92
CA TYR A 153 -13.70 5.97 14.18
C TYR A 153 -13.25 7.32 14.73
N VAL A 154 -12.02 7.76 14.42
CA VAL A 154 -11.55 9.09 14.83
C VAL A 154 -12.19 10.18 13.96
N MET A 155 -12.34 9.93 12.66
CA MET A 155 -12.98 10.84 11.71
C MET A 155 -14.43 11.21 12.09
N LYS A 156 -15.15 10.34 12.79
CA LYS A 156 -16.53 10.60 13.25
C LYS A 156 -16.61 11.42 14.55
N SER A 157 -15.52 11.52 15.31
CA SER A 157 -15.53 12.09 16.65
C SER A 157 -15.18 13.59 16.71
N GLU A 158 -14.74 14.19 15.59
CA GLU A 158 -14.16 15.54 15.49
C GLU A 158 -12.99 15.82 16.47
N SER A 159 -12.50 14.78 17.15
CA SER A 159 -11.42 14.83 18.14
C SER A 159 -10.11 14.34 17.49
N TRP A 160 -9.46 15.23 16.74
CA TRP A 160 -8.24 14.95 15.97
C TRP A 160 -6.99 14.72 16.83
N SER A 161 -7.04 15.00 18.13
CA SER A 161 -5.92 14.84 19.06
C SER A 161 -5.47 13.39 19.26
N ASN A 162 -6.35 12.41 18.96
CA ASN A 162 -6.06 10.99 19.03
C ASN A 162 -6.15 10.30 17.65
N ALA A 163 -6.11 11.08 16.56
CA ALA A 163 -6.12 10.54 15.20
C ALA A 163 -4.89 9.68 14.96
N ARG A 164 -5.13 8.38 14.77
CA ARG A 164 -4.10 7.42 14.40
C ARG A 164 -4.13 7.21 12.91
N VAL A 165 -2.94 7.10 12.32
CA VAL A 165 -2.78 6.62 10.94
C VAL A 165 -3.15 5.15 10.94
N GLU A 166 -4.21 4.81 10.21
CA GLU A 166 -4.62 3.44 9.95
C GLU A 166 -3.70 2.84 8.89
N SER A 167 -3.51 3.58 7.80
CA SER A 167 -2.68 3.12 6.68
C SER A 167 -1.92 4.25 6.01
N VAL A 168 -0.75 3.90 5.48
CA VAL A 168 0.01 4.76 4.54
C VAL A 168 -0.22 4.24 3.15
N TRP A 169 -0.66 5.12 2.27
CA TRP A 169 -0.94 4.84 0.87
C TRP A 169 0.27 5.21 0.03
N VAL A 170 0.70 4.27 -0.81
CA VAL A 170 1.79 4.44 -1.79
C VAL A 170 1.17 4.37 -3.18
N GLU A 171 1.11 5.52 -3.85
CA GLU A 171 0.55 5.69 -5.18
C GLU A 171 1.67 5.95 -6.18
N HIS A 172 1.60 5.36 -7.36
CA HIS A 172 2.52 5.71 -8.44
C HIS A 172 2.01 6.95 -9.19
N ILE A 173 2.89 7.81 -9.70
CA ILE A 173 2.50 9.05 -10.40
C ILE A 173 1.61 8.83 -11.65
N SER A 174 1.59 7.61 -12.19
CA SER A 174 0.70 7.25 -13.32
C SER A 174 -0.70 6.80 -12.89
N CYS A 175 -0.93 6.56 -11.59
CA CYS A 175 -2.20 6.10 -11.04
C CYS A 175 -2.39 6.68 -9.63
N GLN A 176 -3.10 7.80 -9.56
CA GLN A 176 -3.30 8.56 -8.33
C GLN A 176 -4.78 8.72 -8.02
N VAL A 177 -5.11 8.87 -6.73
CA VAL A 177 -6.43 9.28 -6.31
C VAL A 177 -6.76 10.67 -6.86
N PRO A 178 -8.04 10.99 -7.11
CA PRO A 178 -8.44 12.34 -7.45
C PRO A 178 -8.07 13.33 -6.33
N PRO A 179 -7.62 14.56 -6.64
CA PRO A 179 -7.29 15.56 -5.62
C PRO A 179 -8.44 15.87 -4.66
N SER A 180 -9.69 15.65 -5.07
CA SER A 180 -10.88 15.82 -4.23
C SER A 180 -10.97 14.84 -3.06
N VAL A 181 -10.22 13.73 -3.11
CA VAL A 181 -10.15 12.72 -2.04
C VAL A 181 -9.15 13.12 -0.96
N VAL A 182 -8.18 13.97 -1.28
CA VAL A 182 -7.13 14.41 -0.35
C VAL A 182 -7.61 15.68 0.38
N LEU A 183 -7.92 15.52 1.66
CA LEU A 183 -8.39 16.62 2.50
C LEU A 183 -7.23 17.48 3.00
N ALA A 184 -7.54 18.72 3.41
CA ALA A 184 -6.60 19.48 4.21
C ALA A 184 -6.38 18.77 5.54
N ASP A 185 -5.13 18.62 5.95
CA ASP A 185 -4.79 17.98 7.22
C ASP A 185 -5.08 18.91 8.40
N PRO A 186 -6.05 18.60 9.27
CA PRO A 186 -6.40 19.42 10.41
C PRO A 186 -5.50 19.17 11.63
N ARG A 187 -4.58 18.19 11.56
CA ARG A 187 -3.63 17.91 12.64
C ARG A 187 -2.64 19.08 12.79
N PRO A 188 -2.26 19.40 14.04
CA PRO A 188 -1.35 20.52 14.35
C PRO A 188 0.07 20.33 13.79
#